data_AF-A0A842NRZ7-F1
#
_entry.id   AF-A0A842NRZ7-F1
#
_cell.length_a   1.000
_cell.length_b   1.000
_cell.length_c   1.000
_cell.angle_alpha   90.00
_cell.angle_beta   90.00
_cell.angle_gamma   90.00
#
_symmetry.space_group_name_H-M   'P 1'
#
loop_
_entity.id
_entity.type
_entity.pdbx_description
1 polymer ?
#
loop_
_entity_poly.entity_id
_entity_poly.type
_entity_poly.pdbx_seq_one_letter_code
_entity_poly.pdbx_strand_id
1 'polypeptide(L)'
;MKSGYLPDIVSKFGKLYDSYRKHMESGNWVEASLSLHLMNGALDINYRIPISTRLWESKRESWKLWECNNCTTTETRIINKGEDDESSEDVEISSSFEKKDVKIFTEKCSAQVAILSGKKKREMWICPKCENITSVTSTLKRLQKHENPHYRGCIYDEPITPKTGLMRNRGAYPTAMRKWCTSYAKELEHRMMIYRVEYQKAHPDEDYGDYKDEGDK
;
A
#
# COMPACT_ATOMS: atom_id res chain seq x y z
N MET A 1 4.92 -36.06 25.44
CA MET A 1 4.56 -35.33 24.20
C MET A 1 4.84 -33.86 24.47
N LYS A 2 5.75 -33.23 23.72
CA LYS A 2 6.17 -31.84 23.96
C LYS A 2 5.09 -30.89 23.42
N SER A 3 4.76 -29.89 24.22
CA SER A 3 3.79 -28.82 23.96
C SER A 3 3.99 -28.15 22.59
N GLY A 4 2.90 -27.65 22.02
CA GLY A 4 2.84 -26.87 20.78
C GLY A 4 3.73 -25.64 20.81
N TYR A 5 4.99 -25.82 20.40
CA TYR A 5 5.89 -24.71 20.14
C TYR A 5 5.66 -24.26 18.71
N LEU A 6 5.18 -23.02 18.54
CA LEU A 6 5.45 -22.25 17.33
C LEU A 6 6.93 -22.47 16.97
N PRO A 7 7.27 -22.79 15.70
CA PRO A 7 8.65 -22.89 15.29
C PRO A 7 9.44 -21.67 15.80
N ASP A 8 10.71 -21.84 16.19
CA ASP A 8 11.61 -20.78 16.74
C ASP A 8 11.78 -19.55 15.82
N ILE A 9 11.06 -19.52 14.69
CA ILE A 9 10.80 -18.38 13.82
C ILE A 9 10.35 -17.16 14.63
N VAL A 10 9.43 -17.28 15.59
CA VAL A 10 8.94 -16.10 16.35
C VAL A 10 10.06 -15.43 17.14
N SER A 11 10.80 -16.21 17.93
CA SER A 11 11.91 -15.70 18.76
C SER A 11 13.04 -15.18 17.89
N LYS A 12 13.36 -15.88 16.79
CA LYS A 12 14.38 -15.45 15.83
C LYS A 12 13.98 -14.16 15.12
N PHE A 13 12.72 -14.03 14.72
CA PHE A 13 12.19 -12.83 14.08
C PHE A 13 12.23 -11.63 15.04
N GLY A 14 11.83 -11.82 16.31
CA GLY A 14 11.93 -10.78 17.35
C GLY A 14 13.36 -10.28 17.56
N LYS A 15 14.32 -11.20 17.72
CA LYS A 15 15.75 -10.83 17.86
C LYS A 15 16.29 -10.05 16.66
N LEU A 16 15.92 -10.44 15.45
CA LEU A 16 16.33 -9.76 14.23
C LEU A 16 15.66 -8.39 14.09
N TYR A 17 14.41 -8.26 14.55
CA TYR A 17 13.69 -7.00 14.60
C TYR A 17 14.35 -5.98 15.54
N ASP A 18 14.75 -6.42 16.74
CA ASP A 18 15.47 -5.57 17.70
C ASP A 18 16.82 -5.11 17.14
N SER A 19 17.54 -6.02 16.48
CA SER A 19 18.77 -5.68 15.75
C SER A 19 18.52 -4.64 14.65
N TYR A 20 17.50 -4.84 13.81
CA TYR A 20 17.08 -3.87 12.81
C TYR A 20 16.83 -2.49 13.42
N ARG A 21 16.05 -2.41 14.52
CA ARG A 21 15.71 -1.14 15.17
C ARG A 21 16.96 -0.42 15.69
N LYS A 22 17.86 -1.16 16.36
CA LYS A 22 19.14 -0.64 16.83
C LYS A 22 20.00 -0.09 15.68
N HIS A 23 20.07 -0.81 14.56
CA HIS A 23 20.87 -0.39 13.41
C HIS A 23 20.26 0.83 12.70
N MET A 24 18.93 0.93 12.62
CA MET A 24 18.21 2.11 12.13
C MET A 24 18.49 3.36 12.96
N GLU A 25 18.48 3.23 14.29
CA GLU A 25 18.78 4.35 15.21
C GLU A 25 20.25 4.80 15.08
N SER A 26 21.18 3.85 14.96
CA SER A 26 22.61 4.15 14.77
C SER A 26 22.99 4.66 13.37
N GLY A 27 22.06 4.60 12.40
CA GLY A 27 22.34 4.95 11.00
C GLY A 27 23.23 3.94 10.27
N ASN A 28 23.38 2.72 10.80
CA ASN A 28 24.10 1.64 10.12
C ASN A 28 23.16 0.93 9.14
N TRP A 29 23.03 1.51 7.94
CA TRP A 29 22.08 1.06 6.91
C TRP A 29 22.36 -0.35 6.38
N VAL A 30 23.62 -0.77 6.35
CA VAL A 30 24.03 -2.09 5.85
C VAL A 30 23.51 -3.19 6.79
N GLU A 31 23.76 -3.03 8.08
CA GLU A 31 23.29 -3.99 9.08
C GLU A 31 21.78 -3.95 9.22
N ALA A 32 21.15 -2.77 9.10
CA ALA A 32 19.68 -2.67 9.09
C ALA A 32 19.07 -3.44 7.91
N SER A 33 19.63 -3.29 6.71
CA SER A 33 19.21 -4.05 5.52
C SER A 33 19.42 -5.55 5.72
N LEU A 34 20.60 -5.96 6.19
CA LEU A 34 20.93 -7.36 6.46
C LEU A 34 19.93 -7.99 7.43
N SER A 35 19.61 -7.34 8.54
CA SER A 35 18.63 -7.84 9.51
C SER A 35 17.26 -8.06 8.87
N LEU A 36 16.80 -7.16 8.00
CA LEU A 36 15.53 -7.32 7.27
C LEU A 36 15.57 -8.48 6.26
N HIS A 37 16.68 -8.67 5.54
CA HIS A 37 16.86 -9.84 4.67
C HIS A 37 16.87 -11.15 5.46
N LEU A 38 17.52 -11.17 6.63
CA LEU A 38 17.53 -12.33 7.52
C LEU A 38 16.13 -12.61 8.09
N MET A 39 15.35 -11.58 8.42
CA MET A 39 13.95 -11.72 8.83
C MET A 39 13.12 -12.36 7.72
N ASN A 40 13.26 -11.87 6.50
CA ASN A 40 12.56 -12.46 5.34
C ASN A 40 13.01 -13.90 5.09
N GLY A 41 14.30 -14.22 5.26
CA GLY A 41 14.83 -15.58 5.16
C GLY A 41 14.35 -16.52 6.28
N ALA A 42 14.01 -15.99 7.45
CA ALA A 42 13.48 -16.76 8.57
C ALA A 42 12.00 -17.18 8.37
N LEU A 43 11.27 -16.48 7.50
CA LEU A 43 9.93 -16.88 7.10
C LEU A 43 9.96 -18.11 6.18
N ASP A 44 8.91 -18.92 6.28
CA ASP A 44 8.64 -20.02 5.36
C ASP A 44 8.51 -19.49 3.92
N ILE A 45 8.91 -20.30 2.95
CA ILE A 45 9.04 -19.92 1.52
C ILE A 45 7.77 -19.22 0.99
N ASN A 46 6.59 -19.68 1.40
CA ASN A 46 5.30 -19.12 0.94
C ASN A 46 4.98 -17.74 1.52
N TYR A 47 5.61 -17.37 2.64
CA TYR A 47 5.39 -16.10 3.34
C TYR A 47 6.51 -15.09 3.07
N ARG A 48 7.57 -15.51 2.35
CA ARG A 48 8.66 -14.61 1.97
C ARG A 48 8.17 -13.52 1.02
N ILE A 49 8.78 -12.36 1.20
CA ILE A 49 8.43 -11.16 0.45
C ILE A 49 9.38 -11.04 -0.74
N PRO A 50 8.88 -11.02 -1.98
CA PRO A 50 9.71 -10.79 -3.14
C PRO A 50 10.17 -9.34 -3.17
N ILE A 51 11.45 -9.15 -3.49
CA ILE A 51 12.10 -7.86 -3.67
C ILE A 51 12.18 -7.60 -5.16
N SER A 52 11.40 -6.64 -5.65
CA SER A 52 11.40 -6.22 -7.05
C SER A 52 10.67 -4.90 -7.22
N THR A 53 11.37 -3.88 -7.71
CA THR A 53 10.73 -2.59 -8.06
C THR A 53 9.62 -2.77 -9.09
N ARG A 54 9.82 -3.65 -10.08
CA ARG A 54 8.80 -3.93 -11.12
C ARG A 54 7.51 -4.50 -10.52
N LEU A 55 7.62 -5.46 -9.60
CA LEU A 55 6.44 -6.03 -8.93
C LEU A 55 5.78 -4.98 -8.03
N TRP A 56 6.57 -4.22 -7.28
CA TRP A 56 6.08 -3.15 -6.42
C TRP A 56 5.31 -2.07 -7.18
N GLU A 57 5.78 -1.70 -8.36
CA GLU A 57 5.13 -0.75 -9.26
C GLU A 57 3.87 -1.34 -9.92
N SER A 58 3.88 -2.62 -10.29
CA SER A 58 2.69 -3.29 -10.84
C SER A 58 1.54 -3.36 -9.82
N LYS A 59 1.89 -3.49 -8.53
CA LYS A 59 0.96 -3.47 -7.40
C LYS A 59 0.74 -2.07 -6.83
N ARG A 60 1.26 -1.03 -7.50
CA ARG A 60 1.01 0.37 -7.12
C ARG A 60 -0.41 0.72 -7.55
N GLU A 61 -1.36 0.28 -6.76
CA GLU A 61 -2.75 0.68 -6.92
C GLU A 61 -2.92 2.11 -6.41
N SER A 62 -2.81 3.04 -7.36
CA SER A 62 -3.57 4.27 -7.31
C SER A 62 -4.42 4.25 -8.55
N TRP A 63 -5.66 3.77 -8.45
CA TRP A 63 -6.58 4.03 -9.54
C TRP A 63 -6.85 5.54 -9.57
N LYS A 64 -6.80 6.10 -10.78
CA LYS A 64 -7.39 7.42 -10.99
C LYS A 64 -8.87 7.14 -11.15
N LEU A 65 -9.64 7.51 -10.15
CA LEU A 65 -11.07 7.58 -10.27
C LEU A 65 -11.38 8.81 -11.13
N TRP A 66 -12.03 8.56 -12.25
CA TRP A 66 -12.66 9.61 -13.04
C TRP A 66 -14.03 9.83 -12.46
N GLU A 67 -14.25 10.99 -11.87
CA GLU A 67 -15.56 11.39 -11.36
C GLU A 67 -16.37 11.95 -12.53
N CYS A 68 -17.50 11.33 -12.85
CA CYS A 68 -18.41 11.90 -13.83
C CYS A 68 -19.10 13.13 -13.24
N ASN A 69 -19.04 14.26 -13.95
CA ASN A 69 -19.71 15.49 -13.54
C ASN A 69 -21.24 15.45 -13.70
N ASN A 70 -21.79 14.38 -14.29
CA ASN A 70 -23.19 14.32 -14.72
C ASN A 70 -24.02 13.21 -14.07
N CYS A 71 -23.42 12.24 -13.37
CA CYS A 71 -24.18 11.18 -12.70
C CYS A 71 -23.65 10.92 -11.29
N THR A 72 -24.56 10.66 -10.36
CA THR A 72 -24.29 10.35 -8.95
C THR A 72 -24.51 8.86 -8.66
N THR A 73 -23.89 8.38 -7.59
CA THR A 73 -24.06 7.06 -6.99
C THR A 73 -24.32 7.28 -5.50
N THR A 74 -25.29 6.56 -4.95
CA THR A 74 -25.56 6.58 -3.51
C THR A 74 -24.52 5.69 -2.80
N GLU A 75 -23.77 6.27 -1.88
CA GLU A 75 -22.93 5.53 -0.93
C GLU A 75 -23.56 5.63 0.45
N THR A 76 -23.87 4.48 1.06
CA THR A 76 -24.27 4.38 2.46
C THR A 76 -23.05 4.68 3.34
N ARG A 77 -23.05 5.80 4.05
CA ARG A 77 -22.06 6.07 5.10
C ARG A 77 -22.66 5.69 6.45
N ILE A 78 -21.99 4.78 7.14
CA ILE A 78 -22.32 4.44 8.53
C ILE A 78 -21.70 5.53 9.41
N ILE A 79 -22.55 6.30 10.07
CA ILE A 79 -22.18 7.30 11.06
C ILE A 79 -22.19 6.59 12.42
N ASN A 80 -21.16 6.82 13.24
CA ASN A 80 -20.95 6.24 14.58
C ASN A 80 -20.77 4.72 14.63
N LYS A 81 -19.88 4.18 13.79
CA LYS A 81 -19.54 2.75 13.83
C LYS A 81 -18.96 2.37 15.22
N GLY A 82 -19.71 1.60 16.01
CA GLY A 82 -19.32 1.09 17.33
C GLY A 82 -19.91 1.79 18.55
N GLU A 83 -20.90 2.68 18.40
CA GLU A 83 -21.65 3.30 19.50
C GLU A 83 -23.14 2.90 19.44
N ASP A 84 -23.89 3.06 20.54
CA ASP A 84 -25.32 2.67 20.62
C ASP A 84 -26.22 3.44 19.61
N ASP A 85 -25.75 4.55 19.05
CA ASP A 85 -26.43 5.40 18.06
C ASP A 85 -25.89 5.19 16.62
N GLU A 86 -25.69 3.95 16.18
CA GLU A 86 -25.33 3.66 14.78
C GLU A 86 -26.48 4.09 13.84
N SER A 87 -26.19 4.98 12.90
CA SER A 87 -27.15 5.36 11.85
C SER A 87 -26.48 5.34 10.48
N SER A 88 -27.22 4.86 9.48
CA SER A 88 -26.78 4.89 8.08
C SER A 88 -27.42 6.08 7.38
N GLU A 89 -26.60 7.00 6.88
CA GLU A 89 -27.04 8.05 5.96
C GLU A 89 -26.62 7.72 4.53
N ASP A 90 -27.58 7.79 3.60
CA ASP A 90 -27.33 7.69 2.17
C ASP A 90 -26.83 9.04 1.65
N VAL A 91 -25.56 9.10 1.25
CA VAL A 91 -24.97 10.30 0.65
C VAL A 91 -24.84 10.11 -0.85
N GLU A 92 -25.38 11.05 -1.63
CA GLU A 92 -25.17 11.09 -3.08
C GLU A 92 -23.77 11.63 -3.40
N ILE A 93 -22.95 10.81 -4.06
CA ILE A 93 -21.59 11.15 -4.47
C ILE A 93 -21.47 11.02 -5.99
N SER A 94 -20.66 11.86 -6.64
CA SER A 94 -20.38 11.73 -8.07
C SER A 94 -19.87 10.33 -8.42
N SER A 95 -20.41 9.74 -9.49
CA SER A 95 -20.05 8.39 -9.92
C SER A 95 -18.58 8.35 -10.31
N SER A 96 -17.84 7.42 -9.73
CA SER A 96 -16.41 7.27 -9.96
C SER A 96 -16.11 5.99 -10.73
N PHE A 97 -15.16 6.07 -11.66
CA PHE A 97 -14.78 4.93 -12.51
C PHE A 97 -13.28 4.75 -12.55
N GLU A 98 -12.83 3.49 -12.57
CA GLU A 98 -11.44 3.17 -12.81
C GLU A 98 -11.01 3.54 -14.23
N LYS A 99 -9.73 3.85 -14.42
CA LYS A 99 -9.16 4.13 -15.74
C LYS A 99 -9.37 2.98 -16.74
N LYS A 100 -9.46 1.73 -16.28
CA LYS A 100 -9.62 0.55 -17.17
C LYS A 100 -11.00 0.52 -17.82
N ASP A 101 -12.02 1.02 -17.12
CA ASP A 101 -13.42 0.98 -17.58
C ASP A 101 -13.79 2.19 -18.45
N VAL A 102 -12.91 3.19 -18.48
CA VAL A 102 -13.12 4.44 -19.19
C VAL A 102 -12.52 4.38 -20.61
N LYS A 103 -13.38 4.49 -21.62
CA LYS A 103 -12.96 4.63 -23.02
C LYS A 103 -12.57 6.08 -23.31
N ILE A 104 -11.27 6.33 -23.45
CA ILE A 104 -10.72 7.63 -23.84
C ILE A 104 -10.54 7.64 -25.36
N PHE A 105 -11.00 8.70 -26.01
CA PHE A 105 -10.81 8.92 -27.45
C PHE A 105 -10.38 10.35 -27.73
N THR A 106 -9.80 10.57 -28.91
CA THR A 106 -9.34 11.89 -29.35
C THR A 106 -10.32 12.48 -30.35
N GLU A 107 -10.83 13.67 -30.04
CA GLU A 107 -11.72 14.43 -30.90
C GLU A 107 -10.97 15.62 -31.51
N LYS A 108 -11.26 15.95 -32.77
CA LYS A 108 -10.77 17.19 -33.39
C LYS A 108 -11.53 18.37 -32.77
N CYS A 109 -10.81 19.38 -32.33
CA CYS A 109 -11.44 20.60 -31.82
C CYS A 109 -12.15 21.34 -32.96
N SER A 110 -13.27 21.99 -32.66
CA SER A 110 -13.85 22.98 -33.57
C SER A 110 -12.87 24.12 -33.82
N ALA A 111 -13.00 24.84 -34.93
CA ALA A 111 -12.10 25.94 -35.27
C ALA A 111 -12.01 27.00 -34.17
N GLN A 112 -13.14 27.34 -33.54
CA GLN A 112 -13.21 28.30 -32.44
C GLN A 112 -12.40 27.82 -31.23
N VAL A 113 -12.59 26.56 -30.82
CA VAL A 113 -11.87 25.97 -29.69
C VAL A 113 -10.38 25.82 -30.00
N ALA A 114 -10.03 25.47 -31.24
CA ALA A 114 -8.65 25.33 -31.67
C ALA A 114 -7.90 26.68 -31.64
N ILE A 115 -8.57 27.78 -32.00
CA ILE A 115 -8.02 29.14 -31.93
C ILE A 115 -7.83 29.56 -30.46
N LEU A 116 -8.85 29.37 -29.62
CA LEU A 116 -8.82 29.82 -28.23
C LEU A 116 -7.87 29.00 -27.34
N SER A 117 -7.82 27.68 -27.55
CA SER A 117 -7.00 26.77 -26.74
C SER A 117 -5.61 26.49 -27.33
N GLY A 118 -5.37 26.89 -28.58
CA GLY A 118 -4.17 26.53 -29.34
C GLY A 118 -4.04 25.03 -29.67
N LYS A 119 -5.02 24.21 -29.28
CA LYS A 119 -4.98 22.74 -29.44
C LYS A 119 -5.92 22.29 -30.55
N LYS A 120 -5.37 21.60 -31.56
CA LYS A 120 -6.16 21.04 -32.68
C LYS A 120 -6.96 19.79 -32.30
N LYS A 121 -6.61 19.15 -31.19
CA LYS A 121 -7.22 17.90 -30.71
C LYS A 121 -7.42 17.97 -29.20
N ARG A 122 -8.48 17.34 -28.72
CA ARG A 122 -8.79 17.18 -27.29
C ARG A 122 -9.06 15.72 -26.96
N GLU A 123 -8.70 15.32 -25.75
CA GLU A 123 -9.02 13.99 -25.22
C GLU A 123 -10.37 14.07 -24.49
N MET A 124 -11.27 13.18 -24.87
CA MET A 124 -12.61 13.03 -24.32
C MET A 124 -12.76 11.62 -23.78
N TRP A 125 -13.67 11.43 -22.83
CA TRP A 125 -14.04 10.11 -22.33
C TRP A 125 -15.55 9.97 -22.24
N ILE A 126 -16.02 8.72 -22.34
CA ILE A 126 -17.44 8.38 -22.25
C ILE A 126 -17.70 7.79 -20.87
N CYS A 127 -18.63 8.37 -20.12
CA CYS A 127 -19.07 7.81 -18.86
C CYS A 127 -19.77 6.46 -19.05
N PRO A 128 -19.36 5.37 -18.40
CA PRO A 128 -20.00 4.07 -18.59
C PRO A 128 -21.39 3.96 -17.94
N LYS A 129 -21.78 4.86 -17.03
CA LYS A 129 -23.15 4.88 -16.45
C LYS A 129 -24.15 5.68 -17.27
N CYS A 130 -23.79 6.91 -17.65
CA CYS A 130 -24.73 7.85 -18.29
C CYS A 130 -24.39 8.16 -19.75
N GLU A 131 -23.37 7.50 -20.30
CA GLU A 131 -22.88 7.66 -21.69
C GLU A 131 -22.49 9.09 -22.08
N ASN A 132 -22.46 10.01 -21.10
CA ASN A 132 -22.13 11.40 -21.36
C ASN A 132 -20.64 11.56 -21.71
N ILE A 133 -20.39 12.37 -22.74
CA ILE A 133 -19.05 12.62 -23.26
C ILE A 133 -18.46 13.82 -22.53
N THR A 134 -17.40 13.59 -21.75
CA THR A 134 -16.77 14.64 -20.94
C THR A 134 -15.31 14.83 -21.34
N SER A 135 -14.81 16.06 -21.25
CA SER A 135 -13.39 16.34 -21.51
C SER A 135 -12.52 15.78 -20.39
N VAL A 136 -11.44 15.10 -20.76
CA VAL A 136 -10.44 14.58 -19.81
C VAL A 136 -9.84 15.70 -18.95
N THR A 137 -9.79 16.92 -19.49
CA THR A 137 -9.20 18.07 -18.80
C THR A 137 -10.15 18.67 -17.78
N SER A 138 -11.47 18.58 -18.00
CA SER A 138 -12.51 19.11 -17.11
C SER A 138 -12.97 18.11 -16.05
N THR A 139 -12.46 16.88 -16.08
CA THR A 139 -12.88 15.82 -15.16
C THR A 139 -11.98 15.81 -13.94
N LEU A 140 -12.58 15.81 -12.74
CA LEU A 140 -11.84 15.65 -11.49
C LEU A 140 -11.24 14.24 -11.44
N LYS A 141 -9.92 14.18 -11.26
CA LYS A 141 -9.16 12.94 -11.09
C LYS A 141 -8.91 12.76 -9.60
N ARG A 142 -9.70 11.93 -8.92
CA ARG A 142 -9.42 11.56 -7.54
C ARG A 142 -8.41 10.42 -7.54
N LEU A 143 -7.23 10.67 -6.97
CA LEU A 143 -6.30 9.59 -6.63
C LEU A 143 -6.81 8.99 -5.32
N GLN A 144 -7.53 7.87 -5.40
CA GLN A 144 -7.79 7.10 -4.20
C GLN A 144 -6.45 6.49 -3.79
N LYS A 145 -5.92 6.99 -2.68
CA LYS A 145 -4.80 6.36 -2.00
C LYS A 145 -5.42 5.37 -1.04
N HIS A 146 -4.99 4.11 -1.09
CA HIS A 146 -5.27 3.17 -0.02
C HIS A 146 -4.82 3.75 1.32
N GLU A 147 -5.61 3.52 2.36
CA GLU A 147 -5.26 3.93 3.72
C GLU A 147 -3.99 3.21 4.16
N ASN A 148 -3.13 3.91 4.92
CA ASN A 148 -1.92 3.30 5.44
C ASN A 148 -2.25 2.50 6.71
N PRO A 149 -1.73 1.27 6.90
CA PRO A 149 -0.73 0.60 6.08
C PRO A 149 -1.32 -0.22 4.93
N HIS A 150 -0.91 0.08 3.69
CA HIS A 150 -1.24 -0.73 2.51
C HIS A 150 -0.13 -1.74 2.23
N TYR A 151 -0.36 -3.00 2.61
CA TYR A 151 0.57 -4.10 2.38
C TYR A 151 0.42 -4.66 0.95
N ARG A 152 1.50 -4.61 0.17
CA ARG A 152 1.57 -5.10 -1.23
C ARG A 152 2.07 -6.54 -1.30
N GLY A 153 2.59 -7.07 -0.20
CA GLY A 153 3.18 -8.40 -0.16
C GLY A 153 4.39 -8.55 -1.09
N CYS A 154 5.07 -7.45 -1.38
CA CYS A 154 6.37 -7.36 -2.08
C CYS A 154 7.05 -6.08 -1.58
N ILE A 155 8.33 -5.88 -1.87
CA ILE A 155 9.03 -4.62 -1.59
C ILE A 155 9.83 -4.20 -2.83
N TYR A 156 10.05 -2.91 -3.02
CA TYR A 156 10.92 -2.40 -4.09
C TYR A 156 12.40 -2.65 -3.76
N ASP A 157 13.26 -2.51 -4.77
CA ASP A 157 14.68 -2.81 -4.62
C ASP A 157 15.36 -1.85 -3.64
N GLU A 158 16.40 -2.34 -2.96
CA GLU A 158 17.17 -1.55 -2.00
C GLU A 158 17.77 -0.31 -2.67
N PRO A 159 17.71 0.87 -2.04
CA PRO A 159 18.39 2.07 -2.52
C PRO A 159 19.89 1.84 -2.76
N ILE A 160 20.37 2.24 -3.93
CA ILE A 160 21.78 2.09 -4.30
C ILE A 160 22.65 2.99 -3.42
N THR A 161 23.70 2.41 -2.82
CA THR A 161 24.70 3.15 -2.05
C THR A 161 25.46 4.12 -2.95
N PRO A 162 25.44 5.44 -2.65
CA PRO A 162 26.18 6.41 -3.46
C PRO A 162 27.70 6.25 -3.25
N LYS A 163 28.47 6.44 -4.33
CA LYS A 163 29.93 6.30 -4.32
C LYS A 163 30.63 7.35 -3.45
N THR A 164 30.02 8.52 -3.26
CA THR A 164 30.59 9.65 -2.51
C THR A 164 30.07 9.69 -1.07
N GLY A 165 30.97 9.88 -0.10
CA GLY A 165 30.65 9.86 1.34
C GLY A 165 29.66 10.94 1.82
N LEU A 166 29.63 12.11 1.19
CA LEU A 166 28.69 13.18 1.55
C LEU A 166 27.23 12.78 1.28
N MET A 167 26.96 12.19 0.11
CA MET A 167 25.64 11.68 -0.25
C MET A 167 25.22 10.47 0.58
N ARG A 168 26.19 9.68 1.06
CA ARG A 168 25.97 8.50 1.91
C ARG A 168 25.48 8.87 3.32
N ASN A 169 26.05 9.92 3.92
CA ASN A 169 25.80 10.22 5.33
C ASN A 169 24.83 11.39 5.57
N ARG A 170 24.73 12.35 4.63
CA ARG A 170 23.91 13.57 4.80
C ARG A 170 23.06 13.92 3.57
N GLY A 171 23.07 13.08 2.54
CA GLY A 171 22.30 13.28 1.31
C GLY A 171 20.91 12.63 1.33
N ALA A 172 20.40 12.31 0.14
CA ALA A 172 19.10 11.65 -0.02
C ALA A 172 19.12 10.16 0.38
N TYR A 173 20.30 9.54 0.49
CA TYR A 173 20.43 8.10 0.73
C TYR A 173 19.91 7.67 2.12
N PRO A 174 20.30 8.30 3.26
CA PRO A 174 19.72 7.98 4.56
C PRO A 174 18.19 8.07 4.61
N THR A 175 17.62 9.09 3.96
CA THR A 175 16.16 9.26 3.89
C THR A 175 15.50 8.17 3.05
N ALA A 176 16.10 7.80 1.92
CA ALA A 176 15.62 6.71 1.08
C ALA A 176 15.71 5.35 1.80
N MET A 177 16.84 5.07 2.45
CA MET A 177 17.03 3.85 3.24
C MET A 177 16.04 3.77 4.38
N ARG A 178 15.82 4.85 5.14
CA ARG A 178 14.84 4.85 6.23
C ARG A 178 13.44 4.50 5.71
N LYS A 179 13.02 5.10 4.60
CA LYS A 179 11.73 4.80 3.97
C LYS A 179 11.65 3.35 3.52
N TRP A 180 12.68 2.84 2.85
CA TRP A 180 12.73 1.46 2.37
C TRP A 180 12.70 0.46 3.53
N CYS A 181 13.58 0.63 4.52
CA CYS A 181 13.64 -0.22 5.71
C CYS A 181 12.31 -0.24 6.48
N THR A 182 11.70 0.92 6.72
CA THR A 182 10.40 0.99 7.41
C THR A 182 9.28 0.34 6.60
N SER A 183 9.24 0.53 5.27
CA SER A 183 8.26 -0.16 4.42
C SER A 183 8.47 -1.68 4.44
N TYR A 184 9.71 -2.15 4.37
CA TYR A 184 10.02 -3.57 4.37
C TYR A 184 9.70 -4.23 5.71
N ALA A 185 10.07 -3.59 6.84
CA ALA A 185 9.76 -4.08 8.17
C ALA A 185 8.25 -4.28 8.37
N LYS A 186 7.43 -3.30 7.97
CA LYS A 186 5.96 -3.38 8.05
C LYS A 186 5.40 -4.55 7.23
N GLU A 187 5.88 -4.71 6.00
CA GLU A 187 5.46 -5.83 5.14
C GLU A 187 5.83 -7.20 5.76
N LEU A 188 7.00 -7.30 6.38
CA LEU A 188 7.45 -8.51 7.08
C LEU A 188 6.64 -8.81 8.34
N GLU A 189 6.34 -7.79 9.15
CA GLU A 189 5.45 -7.93 10.32
C GLU A 189 4.07 -8.43 9.91
N HIS A 190 3.50 -7.87 8.84
CA HIS A 190 2.22 -8.31 8.30
C HIS A 190 2.26 -9.76 7.81
N ARG A 191 3.32 -10.17 7.10
CA ARG A 191 3.48 -11.58 6.70
C ARG A 191 3.64 -12.52 7.89
N MET A 192 4.36 -12.09 8.93
CA MET A 192 4.50 -12.86 10.16
C MET A 192 3.17 -13.00 10.90
N MET A 193 2.34 -11.95 10.90
CA MET A 193 0.98 -12.02 11.45
C MET A 193 0.11 -13.03 10.70
N ILE A 194 0.10 -12.99 9.36
CA ILE A 194 -0.65 -13.96 8.53
C ILE A 194 -0.17 -15.38 8.83
N TYR A 195 1.15 -15.60 8.89
CA TYR A 195 1.73 -16.88 9.24
C TYR A 195 1.22 -17.40 10.58
N ARG A 196 1.22 -16.56 11.63
CA ARG A 196 0.72 -16.94 12.96
C ARG A 196 -0.76 -17.33 12.93
N VAL A 197 -1.60 -16.52 12.27
CA VAL A 197 -3.04 -16.78 12.17
C VAL A 197 -3.31 -18.09 11.43
N GLU A 198 -2.61 -18.34 10.33
CA GLU A 198 -2.77 -19.58 9.56
C GLU A 198 -2.24 -20.80 10.34
N TYR A 199 -1.13 -20.64 11.04
CA TYR A 199 -0.56 -21.69 11.89
C TYR A 199 -1.51 -22.06 13.05
N GLN A 200 -2.08 -21.07 13.74
CA GLN A 200 -3.08 -21.27 14.81
C GLN A 200 -4.34 -21.97 14.31
N LYS A 201 -4.84 -21.58 13.12
CA LYS A 201 -5.99 -22.26 12.49
C LYS A 201 -5.70 -23.72 12.16
N ALA A 202 -4.47 -24.04 11.79
CA ALA A 202 -4.05 -25.41 11.48
C ALA A 202 -3.81 -26.28 12.73
N HIS A 203 -3.56 -25.66 13.89
CA HIS A 203 -3.28 -26.35 15.16
C HIS A 203 -4.19 -25.81 16.29
N PRO A 204 -5.51 -26.04 16.22
CA PRO A 204 -6.48 -25.45 17.15
C PRO A 204 -6.40 -26.03 18.58
N ASP A 205 -5.86 -27.24 18.73
CA ASP A 205 -5.77 -27.95 20.03
C ASP A 205 -4.48 -27.62 20.81
N GLU A 206 -3.58 -26.84 20.22
CA GLU A 206 -2.40 -26.33 20.92
C GLU A 206 -2.78 -25.03 21.63
N ASP A 207 -2.88 -25.07 22.96
CA ASP A 207 -3.21 -23.93 23.81
C ASP A 207 -2.11 -22.86 23.72
N TYR A 208 -2.24 -21.98 22.73
CA TYR A 208 -1.41 -20.81 22.54
C TYR A 208 -1.86 -19.75 23.54
N GLY A 209 -1.26 -19.80 24.73
CA GLY A 209 -1.51 -18.86 25.82
C GLY A 209 -1.75 -17.44 25.33
N ASP A 210 -2.92 -16.94 25.72
CA ASP A 210 -3.46 -15.61 25.50
C ASP A 210 -2.35 -14.54 25.52
N TYR A 211 -2.06 -13.96 24.36
CA TYR A 211 -1.10 -12.87 24.23
C TYR A 211 -1.73 -11.64 24.89
N LYS A 212 -1.49 -11.45 26.19
CA LYS A 212 -1.78 -10.18 26.85
C LYS A 212 -0.90 -9.11 26.22
N ASP A 213 -1.48 -8.29 25.35
CA ASP A 213 -0.89 -7.02 24.96
C ASP A 213 -0.66 -6.20 26.24
N GLU A 214 0.52 -5.62 26.42
CA GLU A 214 0.86 -4.83 27.62
C GLU A 214 0.08 -3.49 27.69
N GLY A 215 -0.94 -3.31 26.85
CA GLY A 215 -1.86 -2.18 26.84
C GLY A 215 -3.13 -2.35 27.68
N ASP A 216 -3.50 -3.56 28.10
CA ASP A 216 -4.66 -3.79 28.96
C ASP A 216 -4.23 -3.90 30.44
N LYS A 217 -4.08 -2.74 31.08
CA LYS A 217 -4.05 -2.59 32.54
C LYS A 217 -5.02 -1.51 32.99
#